data_AF-A0A954AYV3-F1
#
_entry.id   AF-A0A954AYV3-F1
#
_cell.length_a   1.000
_cell.length_b   1.000
_cell.length_c   1.000
_cell.angle_alpha   90.00
_cell.angle_beta   90.00
_cell.angle_gamma   90.00
#
_symmetry.space_group_name_H-M   'P 1'
#
loop_
_entity.id
_entity.type
_entity.pdbx_description
1 polymer ?
#
loop_
_entity_poly.entity_id
_entity_poly.type
_entity_poly.pdbx_seq_one_letter_code
_entity_poly.pdbx_strand_id
1 'polypeptide(L)'
;MTDFDLQVERLGRQRITVRQDGGTQQITATEAVLRKRLATALGGSPHAQRQYAEDVRRIEEKRQALIADETDALSALQARHRRLYASHRATHGCDPEIYPHPDDLEFAPGKRTRITGPIDRAGHLRMLRTIDEIEALLLQDALDRARAGRRRCPRIDPGDPVWPAGLLNETLPPRLRRSAVDLVGRRLELAGWPRRVLLKETRAAWRRAGQEVARGAAAPDREVVVGLANMVRDLIRDAAASDPDEVDVEAAVEQAWRQWMR
;
A
#
# COMPACT_ATOMS: atom_id res chain seq x y z
N MET A 1 -32.07 -12.64 -18.47
CA MET A 1 -32.54 -11.32 -17.97
C MET A 1 -33.71 -10.90 -18.83
N THR A 2 -34.86 -10.69 -18.23
CA THR A 2 -36.11 -10.31 -18.93
C THR A 2 -36.20 -8.78 -19.06
N ASP A 3 -37.05 -8.28 -19.96
CA ASP A 3 -37.33 -6.83 -20.10
C ASP A 3 -37.83 -6.20 -18.79
N PHE A 4 -38.53 -6.99 -17.99
CA PHE A 4 -38.96 -6.60 -16.64
C PHE A 4 -37.77 -6.37 -15.70
N ASP A 5 -36.80 -7.28 -15.68
CA ASP A 5 -35.60 -7.17 -14.83
C ASP A 5 -34.80 -5.90 -15.17
N LEU A 6 -34.65 -5.60 -16.47
CA LEU A 6 -34.00 -4.39 -16.96
C LEU A 6 -34.75 -3.11 -16.52
N GLN A 7 -36.08 -3.14 -16.55
CA GLN A 7 -36.90 -2.02 -16.12
C GLN A 7 -36.82 -1.80 -14.60
N VAL A 8 -36.80 -2.87 -13.81
CA VAL A 8 -36.60 -2.81 -12.35
C VAL A 8 -35.22 -2.27 -12.02
N GLU A 9 -34.17 -2.71 -12.71
CA GLU A 9 -32.80 -2.20 -12.52
C GLU A 9 -32.70 -0.71 -12.85
N ARG A 10 -33.33 -0.28 -13.94
CA ARG A 10 -33.38 1.14 -14.33
C ARG A 10 -34.11 1.99 -13.29
N LEU A 11 -35.27 1.54 -12.80
CA LEU A 11 -36.03 2.24 -11.76
C LEU A 11 -35.26 2.29 -10.45
N GLY A 12 -34.58 1.21 -10.08
CA GLY A 12 -33.75 1.15 -8.87
C GLY A 12 -32.63 2.19 -8.85
N ARG A 13 -32.02 2.46 -10.01
CA ARG A 13 -30.96 3.46 -10.18
C ARG A 13 -31.45 4.91 -10.21
N GLN A 14 -32.75 5.14 -10.37
CA GLN A 14 -33.31 6.48 -10.43
C GLN A 14 -33.13 7.20 -9.09
N ARG A 15 -32.62 8.44 -9.13
CA ARG A 15 -32.49 9.28 -7.93
C ARG A 15 -33.85 9.87 -7.56
N ILE A 16 -34.22 9.74 -6.30
CA ILE A 16 -35.43 10.32 -5.71
C ILE A 16 -35.04 11.19 -4.52
N THR A 17 -35.83 12.24 -4.28
CA THR A 17 -35.61 13.14 -3.14
C THR A 17 -36.36 12.59 -1.93
N VAL A 18 -35.63 12.24 -0.87
CA VAL A 18 -36.20 11.76 0.39
C VAL A 18 -35.91 12.78 1.48
N ARG A 19 -36.92 13.08 2.31
CA ARG A 19 -36.78 13.98 3.46
C ARG A 19 -36.41 13.16 4.70
N GLN A 20 -35.27 13.44 5.31
CA GLN A 20 -34.74 12.71 6.46
C GLN A 20 -34.00 13.70 7.39
N ASP A 21 -34.20 13.58 8.70
CA ASP A 21 -33.50 14.37 9.74
C ASP A 21 -33.51 15.90 9.53
N GLY A 22 -34.63 16.43 9.04
CA GLY A 22 -34.81 17.86 8.80
C GLY A 22 -34.27 18.37 7.46
N GLY A 23 -33.52 17.54 6.72
CA GLY A 23 -32.99 17.84 5.39
C GLY A 23 -33.64 17.04 4.26
N THR A 24 -33.32 17.41 3.01
CA THR A 24 -33.64 16.62 1.82
C THR A 24 -32.36 16.06 1.21
N GLN A 25 -32.29 14.74 1.05
CA GLN A 25 -31.17 14.05 0.40
C GLN A 25 -31.66 13.38 -0.89
N GLN A 26 -30.87 13.47 -1.96
CA GLN A 26 -31.11 12.66 -3.16
C GLN A 26 -30.42 11.31 -3.00
N ILE A 27 -31.22 10.25 -2.99
CA ILE A 27 -30.74 8.86 -2.90
C ILE A 27 -31.35 8.03 -4.02
N THR A 28 -30.78 6.86 -4.31
CA THR A 28 -31.36 5.96 -5.31
C THR A 28 -32.67 5.35 -4.79
N ALA A 29 -33.59 5.00 -5.69
CA ALA A 29 -34.84 4.33 -5.31
C ALA A 29 -34.58 3.02 -4.56
N THR A 30 -33.58 2.24 -4.99
CA THR A 30 -33.14 1.03 -4.29
C THR A 30 -32.69 1.34 -2.86
N GLU A 31 -31.87 2.36 -2.68
CA GLU A 31 -31.37 2.76 -1.36
C GLU A 31 -32.51 3.24 -0.44
N ALA A 32 -33.46 4.01 -0.97
CA ALA A 32 -34.63 4.45 -0.21
C ALA A 32 -35.47 3.26 0.29
N VAL A 33 -35.69 2.26 -0.56
CA VAL A 33 -36.40 1.03 -0.20
C VAL A 33 -35.64 0.25 0.87
N LEU A 34 -34.32 0.11 0.73
CA LEU A 34 -33.47 -0.57 1.73
C LEU A 34 -33.51 0.14 3.09
N ARG A 35 -33.35 1.48 3.11
CA ARG A 35 -33.45 2.29 4.34
C ARG A 35 -34.81 2.14 5.00
N LYS A 36 -35.90 2.22 4.22
CA LYS A 36 -37.26 2.06 4.76
C LYS A 36 -37.47 0.68 5.36
N ARG A 37 -37.00 -0.37 4.67
CA ARG A 37 -37.10 -1.75 5.14
C ARG A 37 -36.30 -1.99 6.41
N LEU A 38 -35.10 -1.41 6.52
CA LEU A 38 -34.30 -1.42 7.74
C LEU A 38 -35.03 -0.71 8.88
N ALA A 39 -35.58 0.48 8.65
CA ALA A 39 -36.36 1.21 9.65
C ALA A 39 -37.57 0.39 10.15
N THR A 40 -38.27 -0.31 9.27
CA THR A 40 -39.37 -1.21 9.65
C THR A 40 -38.90 -2.42 10.45
N ALA A 41 -37.74 -3.00 10.13
CA ALA A 41 -37.16 -4.09 10.90
C ALA A 41 -36.72 -3.63 12.30
N LEU A 42 -36.10 -2.44 12.40
CA LEU A 42 -35.71 -1.82 13.67
C LEU A 42 -36.92 -1.44 14.52
N GLY A 43 -38.04 -1.07 13.90
CA GLY A 43 -39.32 -0.82 14.56
C GLY A 43 -40.00 -2.08 15.14
N GLY A 44 -39.38 -3.27 15.03
CA GLY A 44 -39.84 -4.47 15.71
C GLY A 44 -40.79 -5.36 14.90
N SER A 45 -41.01 -5.09 13.61
CA SER A 45 -41.85 -5.97 12.77
C SER A 45 -41.18 -7.34 12.58
N PRO A 46 -41.75 -8.46 13.08
CA PRO A 46 -41.09 -9.77 13.01
C PRO A 46 -40.84 -10.25 11.58
N HIS A 47 -41.77 -9.94 10.66
CA HIS A 47 -41.64 -10.26 9.25
C HIS A 47 -40.47 -9.50 8.60
N ALA A 48 -40.36 -8.19 8.87
CA ALA A 48 -39.27 -7.38 8.32
C ALA A 48 -37.90 -7.81 8.88
N GLN A 49 -37.85 -8.16 10.17
CA GLN A 49 -36.64 -8.68 10.82
C GLN A 49 -36.20 -10.02 10.21
N ARG A 50 -37.14 -10.98 10.03
CA ARG A 50 -36.84 -12.26 9.38
C ARG A 50 -36.31 -12.04 7.96
N GLN A 51 -37.02 -11.24 7.15
CA GLN A 51 -36.60 -10.98 5.77
C GLN A 51 -35.22 -10.32 5.71
N TYR A 52 -34.93 -9.37 6.61
CA TYR A 52 -33.60 -8.75 6.72
C TYR A 52 -32.51 -9.78 7.07
N ALA A 53 -32.75 -10.62 8.08
CA ALA A 53 -31.79 -11.67 8.47
C ALA A 53 -31.53 -12.67 7.33
N GLU A 54 -32.56 -13.06 6.58
CA GLU A 54 -32.42 -13.93 5.39
C GLU A 54 -31.60 -13.28 4.28
N ASP A 55 -31.81 -11.99 4.02
CA ASP A 55 -31.03 -11.28 3.01
C ASP A 55 -29.57 -11.10 3.41
N VAL A 56 -29.30 -10.82 4.69
CA VAL A 56 -27.92 -10.78 5.22
C VAL A 56 -27.23 -12.12 5.02
N ARG A 57 -27.88 -13.23 5.41
CA ARG A 57 -27.34 -14.59 5.18
C ARG A 57 -27.06 -14.86 3.70
N ARG A 58 -28.01 -14.53 2.82
CA ARG A 58 -27.85 -14.71 1.37
C ARG A 58 -26.68 -13.88 0.82
N ILE A 59 -26.48 -12.66 1.33
CA ILE A 59 -25.35 -11.80 0.94
C ILE A 59 -24.04 -12.40 1.44
N GLU A 60 -24.00 -12.89 2.68
CA GLU A 60 -22.81 -13.55 3.26
C GLU A 60 -22.45 -14.82 2.49
N GLU A 61 -23.42 -15.68 2.18
CA GLU A 61 -23.23 -16.89 1.36
C GLU A 61 -22.68 -16.54 -0.03
N LYS A 62 -23.28 -15.56 -0.72
CA LYS A 62 -22.77 -15.08 -2.02
C LYS A 62 -21.36 -14.52 -1.90
N ARG A 63 -21.07 -13.75 -0.85
CA ARG A 63 -19.75 -13.18 -0.61
C ARG A 63 -18.72 -14.29 -0.36
N GLN A 64 -19.07 -15.31 0.43
CA GLN A 64 -18.21 -16.46 0.69
C GLN A 64 -17.96 -17.27 -0.59
N ALA A 65 -18.99 -17.49 -1.42
CA ALA A 65 -18.83 -18.15 -2.71
C ALA A 65 -17.87 -17.38 -3.63
N LEU A 66 -18.02 -16.05 -3.74
CA LEU A 66 -17.11 -15.22 -4.52
C LEU A 66 -15.66 -15.27 -4.00
N ILE A 67 -15.48 -15.24 -2.67
CA ILE A 67 -14.15 -15.37 -2.05
C ILE A 67 -13.55 -16.74 -2.35
N ALA A 68 -14.34 -17.82 -2.29
CA ALA A 68 -13.89 -19.17 -2.60
C ALA A 68 -13.47 -19.27 -4.08
N ASP A 69 -14.31 -18.81 -5.01
CA ASP A 69 -14.01 -18.81 -6.45
C ASP A 69 -12.72 -18.03 -6.76
N GLU A 70 -12.55 -16.84 -6.18
CA GLU A 70 -11.34 -16.02 -6.32
C GLU A 70 -10.10 -16.74 -5.76
N THR A 71 -10.23 -17.33 -4.57
CA THR A 71 -9.16 -18.08 -3.89
C THR A 71 -8.72 -19.28 -4.71
N ASP A 72 -9.67 -20.04 -5.27
CA ASP A 72 -9.38 -21.22 -6.09
C ASP A 72 -8.66 -20.82 -7.39
N ALA A 73 -9.13 -19.77 -8.06
CA ALA A 73 -8.50 -19.24 -9.27
C ALA A 73 -7.05 -18.78 -9.00
N LEU A 74 -6.82 -18.02 -7.92
CA LEU A 74 -5.50 -17.52 -7.56
C LEU A 74 -4.58 -18.61 -7.02
N SER A 75 -5.10 -19.62 -6.33
CA SER A 75 -4.34 -20.79 -5.89
C SER A 75 -3.85 -21.61 -7.09
N ALA A 76 -4.71 -21.86 -8.08
CA ALA A 76 -4.33 -22.51 -9.32
C ALA A 76 -3.27 -21.70 -10.10
N LEU A 77 -3.42 -20.37 -10.13
CA LEU A 77 -2.43 -19.45 -10.69
C LEU A 77 -1.08 -19.57 -9.97
N GLN A 78 -1.07 -19.53 -8.64
CA GLN A 78 0.13 -19.67 -7.81
C GLN A 78 0.85 -20.98 -8.11
N ALA A 79 0.14 -22.10 -8.13
CA ALA A 79 0.70 -23.42 -8.41
C ALA A 79 1.33 -23.47 -9.82
N ARG A 80 0.67 -22.88 -10.82
CA ARG A 80 1.21 -22.76 -12.17
C ARG A 80 2.48 -21.91 -12.20
N HIS A 81 2.46 -20.74 -11.56
CA HIS A 81 3.63 -19.86 -11.49
C HIS A 81 4.80 -20.55 -10.80
N ARG A 82 4.61 -21.21 -9.64
CA ARG A 82 5.68 -21.96 -8.96
C ARG A 82 6.39 -22.96 -9.88
N ARG A 83 5.64 -23.70 -10.70
CA ARG A 83 6.21 -24.65 -11.68
C ARG A 83 7.04 -23.93 -12.75
N LEU A 84 6.52 -22.83 -13.30
CA LEU A 84 7.22 -22.02 -14.31
C LEU A 84 8.50 -21.40 -13.76
N TYR A 85 8.46 -20.88 -12.53
CA TYR A 85 9.64 -20.33 -11.85
C TYR A 85 10.70 -21.41 -11.63
N ALA A 86 10.31 -22.59 -11.14
CA ALA A 86 11.23 -23.70 -10.94
C ALA A 86 11.89 -24.15 -12.25
N SER A 87 11.11 -24.31 -13.33
CA SER A 87 11.65 -24.72 -14.63
C SER A 87 12.56 -23.63 -15.23
N HIS A 88 12.15 -22.36 -15.17
CA HIS A 88 12.92 -21.26 -15.73
C HIS A 88 14.24 -21.06 -14.96
N ARG A 89 14.23 -21.15 -13.62
CA ARG A 89 15.46 -21.13 -12.81
C ARG A 89 16.41 -22.27 -13.17
N ALA A 90 15.88 -23.48 -13.37
CA ALA A 90 16.70 -24.64 -13.74
C ALA A 90 17.37 -24.45 -15.12
N THR A 91 16.70 -23.81 -16.07
CA THR A 91 17.22 -23.60 -17.43
C THR A 91 18.11 -22.36 -17.57
N HIS A 92 17.73 -21.24 -16.92
CA HIS A 92 18.35 -19.93 -17.15
C HIS A 92 19.10 -19.37 -15.94
N GLY A 93 18.98 -19.98 -14.76
CA GLY A 93 19.60 -19.49 -13.53
C GLY A 93 19.00 -18.21 -12.98
N CYS A 94 17.88 -17.72 -13.53
CA CYS A 94 17.20 -16.50 -13.13
C CYS A 94 15.67 -16.68 -13.07
N ASP A 95 15.00 -15.72 -12.44
CA ASP A 95 13.55 -15.67 -12.37
C ASP A 95 12.92 -15.20 -13.70
N PRO A 96 11.79 -15.78 -14.13
CA PRO A 96 11.03 -15.26 -15.25
C PRO A 96 10.32 -13.95 -14.87
N GLU A 97 10.13 -13.07 -15.86
CA GLU A 97 9.39 -11.81 -15.72
C GLU A 97 7.87 -12.06 -15.79
N ILE A 98 7.32 -12.78 -14.79
CA ILE A 98 5.89 -13.11 -14.67
C ILE A 98 5.33 -12.44 -13.41
N TYR A 99 4.10 -11.93 -13.50
CA TYR A 99 3.41 -11.26 -12.40
C TYR A 99 2.00 -11.83 -12.17
N PRO A 100 1.51 -11.89 -10.93
CA PRO A 100 2.27 -11.69 -9.68
C PRO A 100 3.25 -12.86 -9.43
N HIS A 101 4.29 -12.59 -8.63
CA HIS A 101 5.19 -13.65 -8.16
C HIS A 101 4.41 -14.61 -7.25
N PRO A 102 4.65 -15.94 -7.30
CA PRO A 102 3.88 -16.88 -6.50
C PRO A 102 3.97 -16.64 -4.98
N ASP A 103 5.11 -16.17 -4.49
CA ASP A 103 5.33 -15.89 -3.06
C ASP A 103 4.65 -14.59 -2.56
N ASP A 104 4.01 -13.84 -3.45
CA ASP A 104 3.31 -12.59 -3.12
C ASP A 104 1.81 -12.79 -2.88
N LEU A 105 1.33 -14.03 -2.98
CA LEU A 105 -0.07 -14.40 -2.81
C LEU A 105 -0.29 -14.99 -1.42
N GLU A 106 -1.03 -14.25 -0.58
CA GLU A 106 -1.38 -14.64 0.78
C GLU A 106 -2.84 -15.09 0.83
N PHE A 107 -3.06 -16.37 1.17
CA PHE A 107 -4.38 -16.97 1.32
C PHE A 107 -4.74 -17.08 2.80
N ALA A 108 -5.92 -16.58 3.18
CA ALA A 108 -6.44 -16.68 4.53
C ALA A 108 -7.91 -17.16 4.49
N PRO A 109 -8.30 -18.15 5.32
CA PRO A 109 -9.67 -18.68 5.31
C PRO A 109 -10.73 -17.58 5.54
N GLY A 110 -11.76 -17.56 4.69
CA GLY A 110 -12.86 -16.60 4.78
C GLY A 110 -12.50 -15.16 4.44
N LYS A 111 -11.27 -14.89 3.97
CA LYS A 111 -10.82 -13.56 3.55
C LYS A 111 -10.44 -13.60 2.07
N ARG A 112 -10.54 -12.46 1.39
CA ARG A 112 -10.00 -12.32 0.04
C ARG A 112 -8.50 -12.55 0.04
N THR A 113 -8.00 -13.12 -1.05
CA THR A 113 -6.57 -13.29 -1.26
C THR A 113 -5.90 -11.93 -1.31
N ARG A 114 -4.80 -11.77 -0.57
CA ARG A 114 -4.02 -10.53 -0.58
C ARG A 114 -2.83 -10.70 -1.51
N ILE A 115 -2.67 -9.77 -2.44
CA ILE A 115 -1.49 -9.66 -3.30
C ILE A 115 -0.59 -8.58 -2.70
N THR A 116 0.56 -8.96 -2.14
CA THR A 116 1.52 -8.01 -1.54
C THR A 116 2.56 -7.51 -2.54
N GLY A 117 2.65 -8.17 -3.70
CA GLY A 117 3.59 -7.90 -4.76
C GLY A 117 3.04 -7.08 -5.92
N PRO A 118 3.87 -6.86 -6.95
CA PRO A 118 3.45 -6.20 -8.16
C PRO A 118 2.55 -7.13 -9.00
N ILE A 119 1.43 -6.60 -9.48
CA ILE A 119 0.52 -7.30 -10.40
C ILE A 119 0.94 -7.17 -11.87
N ASP A 120 1.85 -6.24 -12.15
CA ASP A 120 2.32 -5.91 -13.48
C ASP A 120 3.78 -5.43 -13.48
N ARG A 121 4.31 -5.24 -14.68
CA ARG A 121 5.68 -4.76 -14.90
C ARG A 121 5.89 -3.35 -14.34
N ALA A 122 4.91 -2.47 -14.48
CA ALA A 122 5.01 -1.10 -13.98
C ALA A 122 5.16 -1.07 -12.45
N GLY A 123 4.36 -1.86 -11.73
CA GLY A 123 4.48 -2.06 -10.29
C GLY A 123 5.82 -2.65 -9.88
N HIS A 124 6.34 -3.61 -10.65
CA HIS A 124 7.66 -4.17 -10.38
C HIS A 124 8.77 -3.12 -10.52
N LEU A 125 8.74 -2.30 -11.58
CA LEU A 125 9.70 -1.21 -11.77
C LEU A 125 9.61 -0.16 -10.64
N ARG A 126 8.41 0.13 -10.11
CA ARG A 126 8.26 0.98 -8.92
C ARG A 126 8.97 0.38 -7.70
N MET A 127 8.81 -0.92 -7.46
CA MET A 127 9.49 -1.61 -6.36
C MET A 127 11.02 -1.64 -6.52
N LEU A 128 11.53 -1.83 -7.75
CA LEU A 128 12.97 -1.73 -8.02
C LEU A 128 13.51 -0.34 -7.73
N ARG A 129 12.77 0.72 -8.07
CA ARG A 129 13.13 2.10 -7.68
C ARG A 129 13.16 2.26 -6.16
N THR A 130 12.19 1.70 -5.43
CA THR A 130 12.21 1.71 -3.96
C THR A 130 13.46 1.00 -3.40
N ILE A 131 13.90 -0.10 -4.01
CA ILE A 131 15.16 -0.77 -3.62
C ILE A 131 16.37 0.15 -3.86
N ASP A 132 16.41 0.85 -5.00
CA ASP A 132 17.46 1.83 -5.29
C ASP A 132 17.44 3.02 -4.31
N GLU A 133 16.25 3.49 -3.90
CA GLU A 133 16.07 4.54 -2.88
C GLU A 133 16.60 4.10 -1.52
N ILE A 134 16.28 2.87 -1.09
CA ILE A 134 16.81 2.28 0.14
C ILE A 134 18.35 2.27 0.12
N GLU A 135 18.96 1.82 -0.98
CA GLU A 135 20.42 1.82 -1.12
C GLU A 135 21.00 3.24 -1.10
N ALA A 136 20.34 4.19 -1.78
CA ALA A 136 20.77 5.60 -1.80
C ALA A 136 20.74 6.21 -0.39
N LEU A 137 19.71 5.90 0.41
CA LEU A 137 19.59 6.32 1.80
C LEU A 137 20.69 5.72 2.68
N LEU A 138 20.99 4.43 2.55
CA LEU A 138 22.09 3.79 3.29
C LEU A 138 23.46 4.40 2.94
N LEU A 139 23.69 4.70 1.65
CA LEU A 139 24.89 5.39 1.20
C LEU A 139 24.96 6.84 1.70
N GLN A 140 23.81 7.52 1.78
CA GLN A 140 23.71 8.88 2.33
C GLN A 140 24.03 8.88 3.83
N ASP A 141 23.52 7.92 4.61
CA ASP A 141 23.86 7.74 6.04
C ASP A 141 25.38 7.61 6.23
N ALA A 142 26.01 6.70 5.46
CA ALA A 142 27.45 6.49 5.52
C ALA A 142 28.24 7.76 5.14
N LEU A 143 27.81 8.49 4.12
CA LEU A 143 28.42 9.74 3.69
C LEU A 143 28.31 10.82 4.79
N ASP A 144 27.14 11.00 5.37
CA ASP A 144 26.90 12.02 6.39
C ASP A 144 27.70 11.73 7.67
N ARG A 145 27.82 10.46 8.07
CA ARG A 145 28.73 10.04 9.15
C ARG A 145 30.19 10.32 8.82
N ALA A 146 30.64 9.97 7.62
CA ALA A 146 32.01 10.21 7.18
C ALA A 146 32.36 11.71 7.14
N ARG A 147 31.37 12.59 6.93
CA ARG A 147 31.56 14.05 6.94
C ARG A 147 31.59 14.64 8.35
N ALA A 148 30.73 14.15 9.24
CA ALA A 148 30.66 14.63 10.62
C ALA A 148 31.88 14.21 11.46
N GLY A 149 32.63 13.19 11.02
CA GLY A 149 33.79 12.66 11.73
C GLY A 149 33.41 11.85 12.98
N ARG A 150 34.40 11.53 13.82
CA ARG A 150 34.22 10.69 15.04
C ARG A 150 33.43 11.35 16.17
N ARG A 151 32.96 12.60 16.01
CA ARG A 151 32.25 13.35 17.06
C ARG A 151 30.77 13.01 17.20
N ARG A 152 30.24 12.12 16.37
CA ARG A 152 28.84 11.68 16.46
C ARG A 152 28.68 10.54 17.46
N CYS A 153 27.71 10.68 18.35
CA CYS A 153 27.43 9.70 19.39
C CYS A 153 26.72 8.50 18.74
N PRO A 154 27.14 7.24 18.97
CA PRO A 154 26.60 6.08 18.26
C PRO A 154 25.09 5.82 18.46
N ARG A 155 24.46 6.53 19.39
CA ARG A 155 23.25 6.08 20.07
C ARG A 155 21.95 6.77 19.61
N ILE A 156 21.94 7.31 18.38
CA ILE A 156 20.84 8.00 17.66
C ILE A 156 21.15 9.50 17.54
N ASP A 157 21.77 9.88 16.42
CA ASP A 157 21.98 11.29 16.08
C ASP A 157 20.88 11.79 15.11
N PRO A 158 20.55 13.09 15.16
CA PRO A 158 19.61 13.70 14.23
C PRO A 158 20.10 13.55 12.78
N GLY A 159 19.18 13.12 11.91
CA GLY A 159 19.39 12.96 10.47
C GLY A 159 19.53 11.52 9.96
N ASP A 160 19.45 10.47 10.80
CA ASP A 160 19.73 9.06 10.41
C ASP A 160 18.86 8.58 9.20
N PRO A 161 19.41 8.57 7.97
CA PRO A 161 18.69 8.16 6.76
C PRO A 161 18.35 6.65 6.75
N VAL A 162 18.79 5.91 7.77
CA VAL A 162 18.46 4.49 7.92
C VAL A 162 17.01 4.28 8.36
N TRP A 163 16.41 5.22 9.10
CA TRP A 163 15.00 5.11 9.45
C TRP A 163 14.06 5.13 8.24
N PRO A 164 14.14 6.11 7.31
CA PRO A 164 13.31 6.08 6.11
C PRO A 164 13.65 4.88 5.21
N ALA A 165 14.91 4.43 5.17
CA ALA A 165 15.28 3.20 4.47
C ALA A 165 14.54 1.97 5.04
N GLY A 166 14.44 1.87 6.36
CA GLY A 166 13.67 0.82 7.05
C GLY A 166 12.18 0.89 6.73
N LEU A 167 11.58 2.08 6.73
CA LEU A 167 10.16 2.25 6.35
C LEU A 167 9.90 1.84 4.90
N LEU A 168 10.72 2.30 3.96
CA LEU A 168 10.61 1.89 2.55
C LEU A 168 10.76 0.38 2.40
N ASN A 169 11.68 -0.24 3.15
CA ASN A 169 11.86 -1.68 3.14
C ASN A 169 10.60 -2.43 3.61
N GLU A 170 9.85 -1.90 4.58
CA GLU A 170 8.57 -2.51 5.01
C GLU A 170 7.45 -2.39 3.96
N THR A 171 7.54 -1.45 3.01
CA THR A 171 6.58 -1.34 1.90
C THR A 171 6.79 -2.39 0.82
N LEU A 172 7.99 -3.00 0.77
CA LEU A 172 8.30 -4.05 -0.20
C LEU A 172 7.59 -5.36 0.18
N PRO A 173 7.34 -6.25 -0.79
CA PRO A 173 6.89 -7.62 -0.50
C PRO A 173 8.00 -8.43 0.18
N PRO A 174 7.68 -9.42 1.04
CA PRO A 174 8.67 -10.13 1.88
C PRO A 174 9.91 -10.64 1.14
N ARG A 175 9.76 -11.17 -0.08
CA ARG A 175 10.88 -11.68 -0.89
C ARG A 175 11.87 -10.62 -1.35
N LEU A 176 11.45 -9.35 -1.41
CA LEU A 176 12.29 -8.21 -1.81
C LEU A 176 12.79 -7.41 -0.60
N ARG A 177 12.26 -7.68 0.60
CA ARG A 177 12.72 -7.03 1.83
C ARG A 177 14.13 -7.51 2.16
N ARG A 178 15.00 -6.56 2.53
CA ARG A 178 16.25 -6.88 3.22
C ARG A 178 15.94 -7.20 4.67
N SER A 179 16.60 -8.21 5.23
CA SER A 179 16.47 -8.47 6.67
C SER A 179 17.08 -7.31 7.47
N ALA A 180 16.68 -7.16 8.74
CA ALA A 180 17.29 -6.16 9.61
C ALA A 180 18.81 -6.38 9.75
N VAL A 181 19.25 -7.65 9.73
CA VAL A 181 20.67 -8.03 9.77
C VAL A 181 21.38 -7.58 8.48
N ASP A 182 20.76 -7.74 7.31
CA ASP A 182 21.35 -7.29 6.04
C ASP A 182 21.47 -5.78 5.97
N LEU A 183 20.46 -5.04 6.44
CA LEU A 183 20.52 -3.57 6.50
C LEU A 183 21.64 -3.09 7.42
N VAL A 184 21.77 -3.69 8.61
CA VAL A 184 22.86 -3.38 9.55
C VAL A 184 24.22 -3.79 8.98
N GLY A 185 24.33 -4.98 8.40
CA GLY A 185 25.56 -5.49 7.78
C GLY A 185 26.01 -4.59 6.64
N ARG A 186 25.10 -4.22 5.74
CA ARG A 186 25.37 -3.27 4.66
C ARG A 186 25.84 -1.92 5.19
N ARG A 187 25.21 -1.40 6.24
CA ARG A 187 25.61 -0.14 6.89
C ARG A 187 27.03 -0.22 7.46
N LEU A 188 27.39 -1.33 8.11
CA LEU A 188 28.74 -1.55 8.65
C LEU A 188 29.78 -1.64 7.53
N GLU A 189 29.46 -2.32 6.43
CA GLU A 189 30.32 -2.37 5.24
C GLU A 189 30.59 -0.97 4.68
N LEU A 190 29.53 -0.18 4.47
CA LEU A 190 29.64 1.18 3.94
C LEU A 190 30.40 2.13 4.87
N ALA A 191 30.36 1.90 6.20
CA ALA A 191 31.14 2.70 7.15
C ALA A 191 32.66 2.55 6.96
N GLY A 192 33.11 1.45 6.35
CA GLY A 192 34.52 1.24 5.99
C GLY A 192 34.96 1.94 4.70
N TRP A 193 34.02 2.50 3.93
CA TRP A 193 34.34 3.07 2.61
C TRP A 193 35.00 4.45 2.73
N PRO A 194 36.00 4.77 1.87
CA PRO A 194 36.57 6.11 1.84
C PRO A 194 35.55 7.17 1.44
N ARG A 195 35.59 8.35 2.08
CA ARG A 195 34.67 9.49 1.80
C ARG A 195 34.56 9.84 0.31
N ARG A 196 35.65 9.77 -0.44
CA ARG A 196 35.66 10.05 -1.89
C ARG A 196 34.82 9.05 -2.68
N VAL A 197 34.82 7.77 -2.27
CA VAL A 197 34.01 6.72 -2.88
C VAL A 197 32.54 6.94 -2.52
N LEU A 198 32.23 7.18 -1.25
CA LEU A 198 30.87 7.51 -0.80
C LEU A 198 30.28 8.68 -1.59
N LEU A 199 31.01 9.80 -1.73
CA LEU A 199 30.55 10.95 -2.54
C LEU A 199 30.20 10.60 -4.00
N LYS A 200 30.88 9.61 -4.60
CA LYS A 200 30.61 9.17 -5.98
C LYS A 200 29.41 8.24 -6.01
N GLU A 201 29.42 7.22 -5.16
CA GLU A 201 28.43 6.14 -5.16
C GLU A 201 27.07 6.61 -4.63
N THR A 202 27.01 7.49 -3.62
CA THR A 202 25.76 8.10 -3.14
C THR A 202 25.07 8.89 -4.27
N ARG A 203 25.83 9.69 -5.04
CA ARG A 203 25.27 10.44 -6.18
C ARG A 203 24.77 9.50 -7.28
N ALA A 204 25.51 8.43 -7.57
CA ALA A 204 25.11 7.44 -8.56
C ALA A 204 23.84 6.69 -8.13
N ALA A 205 23.72 6.35 -6.85
CA ALA A 205 22.56 5.68 -6.28
C ALA A 205 21.30 6.56 -6.37
N TRP A 206 21.38 7.83 -5.96
CA TRP A 206 20.25 8.76 -6.11
C TRP A 206 19.81 8.90 -7.57
N ARG A 207 20.75 8.95 -8.51
CA ARG A 207 20.41 8.99 -9.94
C ARG A 207 19.69 7.72 -10.41
N ARG A 208 20.09 6.53 -9.94
CA ARG A 208 19.38 5.27 -10.24
C ARG A 208 17.96 5.26 -9.67
N ALA A 209 17.79 5.79 -8.47
CA ALA A 209 16.49 6.04 -7.83
C ALA A 209 15.65 7.13 -8.55
N GLY A 210 16.17 7.78 -9.60
CA GLY A 210 15.47 8.81 -10.35
C GLY A 210 15.50 10.20 -9.72
N GLN A 211 16.36 10.43 -8.72
CA GLN A 211 16.51 11.69 -8.00
C GLN A 211 17.81 12.42 -8.39
N GLU A 212 17.71 13.70 -8.72
CA GLU A 212 18.88 14.54 -9.00
C GLU A 212 19.37 15.25 -7.73
N VAL A 213 20.26 14.58 -7.00
CA VAL A 213 20.86 15.14 -5.79
C VAL A 213 22.24 15.73 -6.08
N ALA A 214 22.49 16.94 -5.57
CA ALA A 214 23.79 17.60 -5.67
C ALA A 214 24.88 16.74 -4.99
N ARG A 215 26.09 16.75 -5.56
CA ARG A 215 27.21 15.97 -5.00
C ARG A 215 27.54 16.47 -3.59
N GLY A 216 27.44 15.61 -2.60
CA GLY A 216 27.68 16.00 -1.21
C GLY A 216 26.55 16.84 -0.63
N ALA A 217 25.32 16.69 -1.11
CA ALA A 217 24.15 17.05 -0.30
C ALA A 217 24.19 16.28 1.03
N ALA A 218 23.68 16.90 2.09
CA ALA A 218 23.41 16.21 3.35
C ALA A 218 21.94 15.79 3.37
N ALA A 219 21.62 14.69 4.07
CA ALA A 219 20.23 14.38 4.35
C ALA A 219 19.58 15.49 5.20
N PRO A 220 18.27 15.74 5.07
CA PRO A 220 17.54 16.59 5.99
C PRO A 220 17.63 16.04 7.41
N ASP A 221 17.56 16.94 8.40
CA ASP A 221 17.60 16.54 9.81
C ASP A 221 16.41 15.63 10.15
N ARG A 222 16.60 14.73 11.12
CA ARG A 222 15.56 13.76 11.48
C ARG A 222 14.27 14.43 11.95
N GLU A 223 14.36 15.55 12.66
CA GLU A 223 13.19 16.29 13.11
C GLU A 223 12.33 16.76 11.94
N VAL A 224 12.96 17.16 10.84
CA VAL A 224 12.29 17.49 9.57
C VAL A 224 11.55 16.28 9.02
N VAL A 225 12.25 15.14 8.89
CA VAL A 225 11.68 13.92 8.32
C VAL A 225 10.54 13.37 9.19
N VAL A 226 10.71 13.34 10.51
CA VAL A 226 9.70 12.89 11.47
C VAL A 226 8.50 13.84 11.50
N GLY A 227 8.74 15.15 11.43
CA GLY A 227 7.67 16.16 11.34
C GLY A 227 6.81 15.94 10.11
N LEU A 228 7.43 15.76 8.94
CA LEU A 228 6.73 15.44 7.69
C LEU A 228 5.97 14.11 7.78
N ALA A 229 6.60 13.06 8.31
CA ALA A 229 5.97 11.75 8.43
C ALA A 229 4.73 11.79 9.36
N ASN A 230 4.80 12.52 10.48
CA ASN A 230 3.66 12.73 11.36
C ASN A 230 2.55 13.52 10.67
N MET A 231 2.89 14.57 9.90
CA MET A 231 1.93 15.35 9.13
C MET A 231 1.19 14.49 8.09
N VAL A 232 1.92 13.67 7.33
CA VAL A 232 1.34 12.72 6.38
C VAL A 232 0.41 11.73 7.09
N ARG A 233 0.87 11.15 8.20
CA ARG A 233 0.05 10.21 8.99
C ARG A 233 -1.24 10.86 9.47
N ASP A 234 -1.16 12.09 9.96
CA ASP A 234 -2.33 12.79 10.48
C ASP A 234 -3.30 13.14 9.34
N LEU A 235 -2.82 13.56 8.16
CA LEU A 235 -3.64 13.75 6.95
C LEU A 235 -4.34 12.46 6.51
N ILE A 236 -3.62 11.33 6.46
CA ILE A 236 -4.19 10.02 6.12
C ILE A 236 -5.29 9.63 7.12
N ARG A 237 -5.05 9.86 8.41
CA ARG A 237 -6.04 9.57 9.46
C ARG A 237 -7.30 10.42 9.30
N ASP A 238 -7.13 11.71 9.02
CA ASP A 238 -8.25 12.63 8.88
C ASP A 238 -9.06 12.36 7.59
N ALA A 239 -8.38 11.98 6.50
CA ALA A 239 -9.01 11.50 5.28
C ALA A 239 -9.80 10.20 5.52
N ALA A 240 -9.19 9.22 6.18
CA ALA A 240 -9.84 7.95 6.52
C ALA A 240 -11.05 8.11 7.46
N ALA A 241 -11.07 9.15 8.30
CA ALA A 241 -12.22 9.49 9.14
C ALA A 241 -13.38 10.12 8.35
N SER A 242 -13.08 10.73 7.20
CA SER A 242 -14.06 11.43 6.36
C SER A 242 -14.68 10.50 5.31
N ASP A 243 -13.84 9.75 4.59
CA ASP A 243 -14.24 8.70 3.67
C ASP A 243 -13.12 7.63 3.58
N PRO A 244 -13.31 6.44 4.18
CA PRO A 244 -12.32 5.38 4.18
C PRO A 244 -11.96 4.87 2.78
N ASP A 245 -12.87 5.01 1.81
CA ASP A 245 -12.72 4.42 0.47
C ASP A 245 -12.04 5.37 -0.53
N GLU A 246 -11.81 6.64 -0.16
CA GLU A 246 -11.28 7.70 -1.05
C GLU A 246 -9.94 8.31 -0.59
N VAL A 247 -9.18 7.61 0.26
CA VAL A 247 -7.89 8.13 0.76
C VAL A 247 -6.81 8.10 -0.33
N ASP A 248 -6.62 9.24 -0.99
CA ASP A 248 -5.48 9.48 -1.88
C ASP A 248 -4.23 9.85 -1.06
N VAL A 249 -3.42 8.83 -0.76
CA VAL A 249 -2.16 8.97 -0.02
C VAL A 249 -1.15 9.84 -0.75
N GLU A 250 -1.13 9.82 -2.08
CA GLU A 250 -0.17 10.58 -2.88
C GLU A 250 -0.48 12.08 -2.79
N ALA A 251 -1.76 12.45 -2.92
CA ALA A 251 -2.23 13.81 -2.69
C ALA A 251 -1.96 14.29 -1.25
N ALA A 252 -2.16 13.43 -0.26
CA ALA A 252 -1.87 13.75 1.15
C ALA A 252 -0.36 14.01 1.38
N VAL A 253 0.52 13.21 0.78
CA VAL A 253 1.97 13.42 0.85
C VAL A 253 2.37 14.72 0.17
N GLU A 254 1.83 15.01 -1.01
CA GLU A 254 2.12 16.26 -1.73
C GLU A 254 1.62 17.49 -0.95
N GLN A 255 0.43 17.41 -0.35
CA GLN A 255 -0.11 18.46 0.50
C GLN A 255 0.75 18.68 1.74
N ALA A 256 1.16 17.61 2.43
CA ALA A 256 2.06 17.72 3.59
C ALA A 256 3.37 18.40 3.21
N TRP A 257 3.95 18.01 2.07
CA TRP A 257 5.17 18.63 1.56
C TRP A 257 4.99 20.13 1.29
N ARG A 258 3.89 20.53 0.63
CA ARG A 258 3.56 21.94 0.37
C ARG A 258 3.30 22.75 1.64
N GLN A 259 2.64 22.17 2.63
CA GLN A 259 2.37 22.83 3.91
C GLN A 259 3.66 23.01 4.72
N TRP A 260 4.55 22.04 4.67
CA TRP A 260 5.82 22.06 5.40
C TRP A 260 6.85 23.03 4.79
N MET A 261 6.81 23.27 3.48
CA MET A 261 7.70 24.20 2.77
C MET A 261 7.32 25.69 2.90
N ARG A 262 6.21 26.02 3.58
CA ARG A 262 5.76 27.42 3.84
C ARG A 262 6.20 27.89 5.21
#